data_AF-A0A1I4HTB3-F1
#
_entry.id   AF-A0A1I4HTB3-F1
#
_cell.length_a   1.000
_cell.length_b   1.000
_cell.length_c   1.000
_cell.angle_alpha   90.00
_cell.angle_beta   90.00
_cell.angle_gamma   90.00
#
_symmetry.space_group_name_H-M   'P 1'
#
loop_
_entity.id
_entity.type
_entity.pdbx_description
1 polymer ?
#
loop_
_entity_poly.entity_id
_entity_poly.type
_entity_poly.pdbx_seq_one_letter_code
_entity_poly.pdbx_strand_id
1 'polypeptide(L)'
;MRYLLPLAPLALLAACATPQQQCLNNVSEPLRVNAFLIAQTQANLDRGFAVDQQQRVSRGFDMCRQRDRDGNVSTTLCPTTRVKTVNVPQAINMDVERGTLDQLLARQAILEKQASAATNQCRLLYPE
;
A
#
# COMPACT_ATOMS: atom_id res chain seq x y z
N MET A 1 -16.46 33.14 -29.42
CA MET A 1 -17.08 31.82 -29.20
C MET A 1 -16.56 31.26 -27.89
N ARG A 2 -17.40 31.25 -26.85
CA ARG A 2 -17.04 30.91 -25.49
C ARG A 2 -17.55 29.49 -25.24
N TYR A 3 -16.66 28.52 -25.45
CA TYR A 3 -16.95 27.10 -25.24
C TYR A 3 -17.25 26.87 -23.76
N LEU A 4 -18.52 26.69 -23.43
CA LEU A 4 -18.95 26.17 -22.14
C LEU A 4 -18.66 24.67 -22.13
N LEU A 5 -17.60 24.32 -21.41
CA LEU A 5 -17.16 22.95 -21.15
C LEU A 5 -18.25 22.21 -20.32
N PRO A 6 -18.78 21.06 -20.76
CA PRO A 6 -19.77 20.32 -19.97
C PRO A 6 -19.05 19.54 -18.87
N LEU A 7 -19.04 20.11 -17.66
CA LEU A 7 -18.52 19.49 -16.43
C LEU A 7 -19.44 18.37 -15.86
N ALA A 8 -20.45 17.94 -16.61
CA ALA A 8 -21.54 17.08 -16.13
C ALA A 8 -21.18 15.59 -15.86
N PRO A 9 -20.25 14.90 -16.54
CA PRO A 9 -20.14 13.45 -16.38
C PRO A 9 -19.31 13.01 -15.16
N LEU A 10 -18.61 13.92 -14.47
CA LEU A 10 -17.83 13.58 -13.27
C LEU A 10 -18.66 13.50 -11.99
N ALA A 11 -19.87 14.07 -11.95
CA ALA A 11 -20.72 14.04 -10.77
C ALA A 11 -21.31 12.64 -10.47
N LEU A 12 -21.41 11.76 -11.47
CA LEU A 12 -21.99 10.42 -11.33
C LEU A 12 -21.03 9.40 -10.69
N LEU A 13 -19.72 9.70 -10.62
CA LEU A 13 -18.72 8.81 -10.02
C LEU A 13 -18.49 9.08 -8.51
N ALA A 14 -18.93 10.23 -8.00
CA ALA A 14 -18.87 10.53 -6.56
C ALA A 14 -19.95 9.79 -5.74
N ALA A 15 -20.91 9.12 -6.39
CA ALA A 15 -22.00 8.39 -5.75
C ALA A 15 -21.61 6.96 -5.28
N CYS A 16 -20.38 6.50 -5.51
CA CYS A 16 -19.95 5.14 -5.17
C CYS A 16 -19.40 4.95 -3.74
N ALA A 17 -19.43 5.99 -2.90
CA ALA A 17 -19.09 5.87 -1.48
C ALA A 17 -20.09 6.69 -0.67
N THR A 18 -21.15 6.04 -0.16
CA THR A 18 -22.14 6.72 0.69
C THR A 18 -21.46 7.31 1.93
N PRO A 19 -21.97 8.41 2.51
CA PRO A 19 -21.42 8.96 3.76
C PRO A 19 -21.32 7.90 4.87
N GLN A 20 -22.30 7.01 4.95
CA GLN A 20 -22.23 5.81 5.80
C GLN A 20 -21.00 4.94 5.52
N GLN A 21 -20.76 4.53 4.27
CA GLN A 21 -19.61 3.69 3.90
C GLN A 21 -18.27 4.37 4.20
N GLN A 22 -18.17 5.68 3.97
CA GLN A 22 -16.98 6.45 4.31
C GLN A 22 -16.74 6.46 5.82
N CYS A 23 -17.79 6.68 6.63
CA CYS A 23 -17.70 6.62 8.08
C CYS A 23 -17.22 5.24 8.56
N LEU A 24 -17.83 4.16 8.04
CA LEU A 24 -17.48 2.78 8.38
C LEU A 24 -16.03 2.43 8.04
N ASN A 25 -15.55 2.84 6.86
CA ASN A 25 -14.16 2.64 6.44
C ASN A 25 -13.19 3.37 7.37
N ASN A 26 -13.52 4.60 7.76
CA ASN A 26 -12.67 5.40 8.64
C ASN A 26 -12.58 4.82 10.07
N VAL A 27 -13.71 4.39 10.65
CA VAL A 27 -13.72 3.87 12.03
C VAL A 27 -13.13 2.47 12.15
N SER A 28 -13.07 1.71 11.05
CA SER A 28 -12.45 0.37 11.02
C SER A 28 -10.97 0.38 10.61
N GLU A 29 -10.46 1.51 10.10
CA GLU A 29 -9.07 1.64 9.65
C GLU A 29 -8.04 1.28 10.74
N PRO A 30 -8.15 1.77 11.99
CA PRO A 30 -7.16 1.46 13.02
C PRO A 30 -7.09 -0.03 13.35
N LEU A 31 -8.23 -0.73 13.32
CA LEU A 31 -8.29 -2.17 13.56
C LEU A 31 -7.58 -2.94 12.43
N ARG A 32 -7.79 -2.52 11.19
CA ARG A 32 -7.15 -3.13 10.01
C ARG A 32 -5.64 -2.91 10.00
N VAL A 33 -5.18 -1.70 10.36
CA VAL A 33 -3.75 -1.40 10.52
C VAL A 33 -3.15 -2.26 11.63
N ASN A 34 -3.80 -2.33 12.79
CA ASN A 34 -3.30 -3.16 13.90
C ASN A 34 -3.21 -4.64 13.52
N ALA A 35 -4.22 -5.19 12.82
CA ALA A 35 -4.19 -6.56 12.33
C ALA A 35 -3.05 -6.81 11.32
N PHE A 36 -2.80 -5.84 10.43
CA PHE A 36 -1.65 -5.91 9.52
C PHE A 36 -0.31 -5.93 10.28
N LEU A 37 -0.16 -5.07 11.29
CA LEU A 37 1.05 -5.02 12.13
C LEU A 37 1.25 -6.33 12.90
N ILE A 38 0.20 -6.90 13.49
CA ILE A 38 0.27 -8.22 14.15
C ILE A 38 0.77 -9.28 13.18
N ALA A 39 0.18 -9.36 11.99
CA ALA A 39 0.58 -10.35 11.00
C ALA A 39 2.03 -10.14 10.52
N GLN A 40 2.47 -8.89 10.36
CA GLN A 40 3.84 -8.56 9.98
C GLN A 40 4.83 -8.95 11.09
N THR A 41 4.56 -8.57 12.34
CA THR A 41 5.40 -8.89 13.51
C THR A 41 5.48 -10.40 13.73
N GLN A 42 4.37 -11.12 13.62
CA GLN A 42 4.38 -12.59 13.69
C GLN A 42 5.25 -13.18 12.59
N ALA A 43 5.11 -12.72 11.35
CA ALA A 43 5.91 -13.20 10.24
C ALA A 43 7.41 -12.87 10.39
N ASN A 44 7.76 -11.75 11.03
CA ASN A 44 9.14 -11.41 11.37
C ASN A 44 9.70 -12.37 12.43
N LEU A 45 8.92 -12.67 13.47
CA LEU A 45 9.28 -13.62 14.52
C LEU A 45 9.47 -15.04 13.95
N ASP A 46 8.57 -15.49 13.07
CA ASP A 46 8.64 -16.81 12.45
C ASP A 46 9.91 -16.98 11.57
N ARG A 47 10.33 -15.90 10.89
CA ARG A 47 11.56 -15.88 10.07
C ARG A 47 12.83 -15.63 10.88
N GLY A 48 12.73 -14.97 12.03
CA GLY A 48 13.87 -14.47 12.81
C GLY A 48 14.51 -13.18 12.28
N PHE A 49 13.88 -12.49 11.33
CA PHE A 49 14.35 -11.23 10.76
C PHE A 49 13.19 -10.44 10.12
N ALA A 50 13.34 -9.11 10.07
CA ALA A 50 12.44 -8.23 9.33
C ALA A 50 12.84 -8.15 7.85
N VAL A 51 11.90 -7.79 7.00
CA VAL A 51 12.15 -7.57 5.57
C VAL A 51 12.12 -6.09 5.29
N ASP A 52 13.26 -5.55 4.86
CA ASP A 52 13.41 -4.16 4.42
C ASP A 52 13.36 -4.07 2.88
N GLN A 53 12.79 -2.99 2.35
CA GLN A 53 12.73 -2.73 0.91
C GLN A 53 13.76 -1.66 0.52
N GLN A 54 14.79 -2.10 -0.19
CA GLN A 54 15.88 -1.23 -0.60
C GLN A 54 15.87 -1.01 -2.11
N GLN A 55 16.12 0.23 -2.53
CA GLN A 55 16.37 0.55 -3.93
C GLN A 55 17.83 0.25 -4.25
N ARG A 56 18.06 -0.66 -5.21
CA ARG A 56 19.40 -0.97 -5.73
C ARG A 56 19.49 -0.62 -7.20
N VAL A 57 20.58 0.04 -7.54
CA VAL A 57 20.92 0.34 -8.94
C VAL A 57 21.50 -0.94 -9.56
N SER A 58 20.84 -1.42 -10.61
CA SER A 58 21.29 -2.57 -11.40
C SER A 58 21.65 -2.08 -12.79
N ARG A 59 22.90 -2.36 -13.20
CA ARG A 59 23.36 -2.15 -14.57
C ARG A 59 23.14 -3.43 -15.36
N GLY A 60 22.58 -3.30 -16.54
CA GLY A 60 22.34 -4.43 -17.43
C GLY A 60 22.47 -3.99 -18.88
N PHE A 61 22.02 -4.86 -19.78
CA PHE A 61 21.91 -4.56 -21.20
C PHE A 61 20.48 -4.83 -21.66
N ASP A 62 19.95 -3.91 -22.47
CA ASP A 62 18.69 -4.09 -23.18
C ASP A 62 18.96 -4.22 -24.68
N MET A 63 18.01 -4.83 -25.39
CA MET A 63 18.06 -4.92 -26.84
C MET A 63 17.54 -3.63 -27.46
N CYS A 64 18.43 -2.88 -28.10
CA CYS A 64 18.11 -1.65 -28.82
C CYS A 64 17.99 -1.90 -30.31
N ARG A 65 17.09 -1.16 -30.97
CA ARG A 65 17.06 -1.03 -32.42
C ARG A 65 17.60 0.33 -32.82
N GLN A 66 18.60 0.36 -33.69
CA GLN A 66 19.14 1.58 -34.28
C GLN A 66 18.88 1.58 -35.79
N ARG A 67 18.61 2.76 -36.34
CA ARG A 67 18.50 2.96 -37.79
C ARG A 67 19.65 3.86 -38.25
N ASP A 68 20.37 3.44 -39.28
CA ASP A 68 21.43 4.25 -39.88
C ASP A 68 20.85 5.30 -40.86
N ARG A 69 21.74 6.10 -41.46
CA ARG A 69 21.33 7.15 -42.43
C ARG A 69 20.80 6.57 -43.73
N ASP A 70 21.16 5.34 -44.07
CA ASP A 70 20.76 4.64 -45.29
C ASP A 70 19.44 3.87 -45.10
N GLY A 71 18.88 3.88 -43.88
CA GLY A 71 17.60 3.28 -43.54
C GLY A 71 17.69 1.84 -43.02
N ASN A 72 18.89 1.25 -42.92
CA ASN A 72 19.06 -0.09 -42.38
C ASN A 72 18.80 -0.10 -40.88
N VAL A 73 18.12 -1.14 -40.41
CA VAL A 73 17.80 -1.32 -38.99
C VAL A 73 18.67 -2.43 -38.43
N SER A 74 19.50 -2.10 -37.44
CA SER A 74 20.33 -3.05 -36.71
C SER A 74 19.84 -3.18 -35.27
N THR A 75 20.09 -4.34 -34.69
CA THR A 75 19.76 -4.66 -33.30
C THR A 75 21.06 -4.81 -32.52
N THR A 76 21.24 -4.03 -31.46
CA THR A 76 22.47 -4.01 -30.65
C THR A 76 22.16 -4.01 -29.15
N LEU A 77 23.13 -4.41 -28.34
CA LEU A 77 23.04 -4.34 -26.88
C LEU A 77 23.39 -2.92 -26.40
N CYS A 78 22.44 -2.27 -25.73
CA CYS A 78 22.67 -0.99 -25.07
C CYS A 78 22.85 -1.17 -23.57
N PRO A 79 23.82 -0.50 -22.93
CA PRO A 79 23.87 -0.45 -21.48
C PRO A 79 22.62 0.26 -20.94
N THR A 80 21.97 -0.35 -19.95
CA THR A 80 20.80 0.18 -19.26
C THR A 80 21.09 0.25 -17.77
N THR A 81 20.56 1.27 -17.10
CA THR A 81 20.65 1.40 -15.65
C THR A 81 19.23 1.47 -15.11
N ARG A 82 18.87 0.53 -14.24
CA ARG A 82 17.54 0.43 -13.66
C ARG A 82 17.63 0.46 -12.14
N VAL A 83 16.76 1.23 -11.51
CA VAL A 83 16.55 1.14 -10.06
C VAL A 83 15.55 0.02 -9.80
N LYS A 84 15.93 -0.96 -8.99
CA LYS A 84 15.07 -2.08 -8.59
C LYS A 84 14.84 -2.04 -7.09
N THR A 85 13.59 -2.20 -6.66
CA THR A 85 13.28 -2.47 -5.26
C THR A 85 13.56 -3.94 -4.98
N VAL A 86 14.39 -4.22 -3.99
CA VAL A 86 14.73 -5.58 -3.55
C VAL A 86 14.44 -5.73 -2.07
N ASN A 87 13.96 -6.91 -1.68
CA ASN A 87 13.76 -7.29 -0.28
C ASN A 87 15.10 -7.73 0.31
N VAL A 88 15.46 -7.17 1.47
CA VAL A 88 16.73 -7.45 2.16
C VAL A 88 16.41 -7.87 3.60
N PRO A 89 17.00 -8.96 4.11
CA PRO A 89 16.83 -9.33 5.51
C PRO A 89 17.47 -8.26 6.41
N GLN A 90 16.71 -7.81 7.40
CA GLN A 90 17.13 -6.85 8.40
C GLN A 90 17.12 -7.54 9.78
N ALA A 91 18.25 -7.45 10.48
CA ALA A 91 18.36 -7.98 11.83
C ALA A 91 17.40 -7.25 12.78
N ILE A 92 16.75 -8.01 13.65
CA ILE A 92 15.83 -7.51 14.68
C ILE A 92 16.21 -8.05 16.05
N ASN A 93 15.75 -7.38 17.10
CA ASN A 93 15.78 -7.94 18.45
C ASN A 93 14.49 -8.74 18.69
N MET A 94 14.63 -10.05 18.85
CA MET A 94 13.49 -10.97 18.98
C MET A 94 12.66 -10.73 20.24
N ASP A 95 13.28 -10.30 21.35
CA ASP A 95 12.56 -10.05 22.60
C ASP A 95 11.76 -8.75 22.53
N VAL A 96 12.32 -7.73 21.86
CA VAL A 96 11.59 -6.50 21.57
C VAL A 96 10.41 -6.79 20.64
N GLU A 97 10.61 -7.58 19.57
CA GLU A 97 9.56 -7.91 18.61
C GLU A 97 8.41 -8.71 19.26
N ARG A 98 8.71 -9.63 20.19
CA ARG A 98 7.69 -10.32 21.01
C ARG A 98 6.93 -9.33 21.89
N GLY A 99 7.62 -8.44 22.57
CA GLY A 99 6.99 -7.39 23.38
C GLY A 99 6.10 -6.48 22.54
N THR A 100 6.50 -6.16 21.31
CA THR A 100 5.67 -5.43 20.35
C THR A 100 4.42 -6.21 19.97
N LEU A 101 4.53 -7.51 19.70
CA LEU A 101 3.38 -8.37 19.40
C LEU A 101 2.36 -8.35 20.55
N ASP A 102 2.82 -8.51 21.80
CA ASP A 102 1.96 -8.50 22.98
C ASP A 102 1.22 -7.16 23.12
N GLN A 103 1.91 -6.04 22.89
CA GLN A 103 1.30 -4.71 22.89
C GLN A 103 0.26 -4.55 21.79
N LEU A 104 0.52 -5.05 20.58
CA LEU A 104 -0.41 -5.01 19.46
C LEU A 104 -1.67 -5.85 19.73
N LEU A 105 -1.52 -7.02 20.35
CA LEU A 105 -2.63 -7.88 20.75
C LEU A 105 -3.48 -7.23 21.85
N ALA A 106 -2.84 -6.64 22.86
CA ALA A 106 -3.54 -5.88 23.90
C ALA A 106 -4.29 -4.68 23.29
N ARG A 107 -3.68 -3.98 22.33
CA ARG A 107 -4.30 -2.86 21.63
C ARG A 107 -5.48 -3.30 20.76
N GLN A 108 -5.40 -4.48 20.14
CA GLN A 108 -6.47 -5.05 19.32
C GLN A 108 -7.79 -5.12 20.09
N ALA A 109 -7.78 -5.69 21.29
CA ALA A 109 -8.99 -5.84 22.10
C ALA A 109 -9.65 -4.49 22.46
N ILE A 110 -8.86 -3.42 22.60
CA ILE A 110 -9.37 -2.06 22.82
C ILE A 110 -9.97 -1.51 21.52
N LEU A 111 -9.27 -1.68 20.40
CA LEU A 111 -9.71 -1.20 19.09
C LEU A 111 -10.99 -1.87 18.62
N GLU A 112 -11.18 -3.17 18.89
CA GLU A 112 -12.42 -3.89 18.57
C GLU A 112 -13.63 -3.29 19.28
N LYS A 113 -13.50 -2.96 20.57
CA LYS A 113 -14.55 -2.29 21.33
C LYS A 113 -14.85 -0.90 20.76
N GLN A 114 -13.80 -0.12 20.50
CA GLN A 114 -13.94 1.23 19.92
C GLN A 114 -14.60 1.20 18.54
N ALA A 115 -14.15 0.29 17.67
CA ALA A 115 -14.69 0.13 16.32
C ALA A 115 -16.16 -0.32 16.35
N SER A 116 -16.55 -1.24 17.25
CA SER A 116 -17.94 -1.67 17.38
C SER A 116 -18.87 -0.53 17.79
N ALA A 117 -18.46 0.28 18.77
CA ALA A 117 -19.22 1.45 19.22
C ALA A 117 -19.34 2.51 18.11
N ALA A 118 -18.23 2.82 17.44
CA ALA A 118 -18.18 3.80 16.36
C ALA A 118 -18.95 3.34 15.11
N THR A 119 -18.94 2.04 14.80
CA THR A 119 -19.75 1.44 13.72
C THR A 119 -21.24 1.65 13.95
N ASN A 120 -21.71 1.42 15.18
CA ASN A 120 -23.10 1.66 15.54
C ASN A 120 -23.46 3.15 15.42
N GLN A 121 -22.56 4.03 15.85
CA GLN A 121 -22.74 5.48 15.70
C GLN A 121 -22.82 5.90 14.22
N CYS A 122 -21.95 5.38 13.35
CA CYS A 122 -22.02 5.64 11.91
C CYS A 122 -23.38 5.27 11.31
N ARG A 123 -23.93 4.10 11.67
CA ARG A 123 -25.25 3.64 11.18
C ARG A 123 -26.41 4.52 11.64
N LEU A 124 -26.29 5.14 12.82
CA LEU A 124 -27.30 6.05 13.36
C LEU A 124 -27.22 7.45 12.74
N LEU A 125 -26.00 7.95 12.51
CA LEU A 125 -25.76 9.27 11.93
C LEU A 125 -26.04 9.31 10.42
N TYR A 126 -25.82 8.19 9.73
CA TYR A 126 -25.92 8.05 8.29
C TYR A 126 -26.78 6.83 7.93
N PRO A 127 -28.11 6.94 7.94
CA PRO A 127 -29.03 5.83 7.68
C PRO A 127 -29.32 5.55 6.19
N GLU A 128 -28.63 6.21 5.26
CA GLU A 128 -28.71 5.98 3.81
C GLU A 128 -27.92 4.78 3.28
#